data_AF-A0A6P0WC03-F1
#
_entry.id   AF-A0A6P0WC03-F1
#
_cell.length_a   1.000
_cell.length_b   1.000
_cell.length_c   1.000
_cell.angle_alpha   90.00
_cell.angle_beta   90.00
_cell.angle_gamma   90.00
#
_symmetry.space_group_name_H-M   'P 1'
#
loop_
_entity.id
_entity.type
_entity.pdbx_description
1 polymer ?
#
loop_
_entity_poly.entity_id
_entity_poly.type
_entity_poly.pdbx_seq_one_letter_code
_entity_poly.pdbx_strand_id
1 'polypeptide(L)'
;MLEFNKSSAIDIEKGNSTTTHNHETIETVVKTENQETNKIGLTQPKFWSKPLIGHIALTSVLVLLITVGVIFLYSLGNYQTQKWLLPPRAPVAYTETIAEAAPLEQERISDQIQEIQARDQRHFKMMTFFYNNYYMSKLMTYGTAIVAGICLLFIIRAGWNSTHPYVINIFVVVSASAIMFGNLPGLFRYEDSIVNNKQLYLNYASLKNEVNSYLVTGQDIHGNPREMKYFINHIDQELSRLNQLPIGFERTRLLDYPNLYSSSQLDQGL
;
A
#
# COMPACT_ATOMS: atom_id res chain seq x y z
N MET A 1 -15.91 -8.97 -27.62
CA MET A 1 -16.16 -10.42 -27.79
C MET A 1 -14.95 -10.99 -28.49
N LEU A 2 -14.07 -11.66 -27.76
CA LEU A 2 -12.91 -12.36 -28.30
C LEU A 2 -12.95 -13.78 -27.75
N GLU A 3 -12.96 -14.73 -28.68
CA GLU A 3 -13.27 -16.13 -28.48
C GLU A 3 -12.13 -16.89 -27.78
N PHE A 4 -12.55 -17.82 -26.92
CA PHE A 4 -11.71 -18.81 -26.26
C PHE A 4 -11.09 -19.75 -27.30
N ASN A 5 -9.76 -19.78 -27.39
CA ASN A 5 -9.04 -20.82 -28.12
C ASN A 5 -8.66 -21.98 -27.20
N LYS A 6 -8.80 -23.17 -27.76
CA LYS A 6 -8.92 -24.49 -27.14
C LYS A 6 -7.66 -24.94 -26.40
N SER A 7 -7.93 -25.56 -25.24
CA SER A 7 -7.05 -26.46 -24.52
C SER A 7 -6.73 -27.69 -25.38
N SER A 8 -5.44 -27.96 -25.62
CA SER A 8 -4.93 -29.21 -26.18
C SER A 8 -4.49 -30.13 -25.06
N ALA A 9 -5.02 -31.35 -25.06
CA ALA A 9 -4.65 -32.42 -24.15
C ALA A 9 -3.18 -32.83 -24.37
N ILE A 10 -2.42 -32.95 -23.28
CA ILE A 10 -1.06 -33.50 -23.28
C ILE A 10 -1.20 -35.01 -23.04
N ASP A 11 -0.87 -35.78 -24.07
CA ASP A 11 -0.71 -37.24 -23.99
C ASP A 11 0.53 -37.58 -23.13
N ILE A 12 0.29 -38.35 -22.07
CA ILE A 12 1.34 -38.90 -21.21
C ILE A 12 1.83 -40.20 -21.85
N GLU A 13 2.96 -40.11 -22.54
CA GLU A 13 3.64 -41.25 -23.14
C GLU A 13 4.32 -42.10 -22.06
N LYS A 14 3.90 -43.37 -21.97
CA LYS A 14 4.49 -44.41 -21.11
C LYS A 14 5.82 -44.87 -21.73
N GLY A 15 6.94 -44.47 -21.14
CA GLY A 15 8.29 -44.85 -21.57
C GLY A 15 8.99 -45.80 -20.59
N ASN A 16 8.82 -47.10 -20.87
CA ASN A 16 9.67 -48.26 -20.61
C ASN A 16 10.74 -48.28 -19.48
N SER A 17 10.55 -49.26 -18.59
CA SER A 17 11.54 -49.81 -17.66
C SER A 17 12.52 -50.72 -18.41
N THR A 18 13.82 -50.44 -18.31
CA THR A 18 14.87 -51.42 -18.59
C THR A 18 15.67 -51.70 -17.34
N THR A 19 15.38 -52.88 -16.78
CA THR A 19 16.14 -53.61 -15.78
C THR A 19 17.43 -54.13 -16.41
N THR A 20 18.58 -53.82 -15.83
CA THR A 20 19.80 -54.62 -16.01
C THR A 20 20.34 -55.00 -14.64
N HIS A 21 20.19 -56.29 -14.34
CA HIS A 21 20.97 -57.02 -13.36
C HIS A 21 22.45 -56.84 -13.63
N ASN A 22 23.24 -56.54 -12.59
CA ASN A 22 24.55 -57.16 -12.44
C ASN A 22 24.69 -57.61 -10.99
N HIS A 23 24.91 -58.91 -10.90
CA HIS A 23 25.06 -59.72 -9.71
C HIS A 23 26.56 -60.00 -9.63
N GLU A 24 27.24 -59.45 -8.64
CA GLU A 24 28.51 -59.99 -8.19
C GLU A 24 28.54 -59.94 -6.66
N THR A 25 28.93 -61.07 -6.12
CA THR A 25 28.68 -61.53 -4.76
C THR A 25 30.05 -61.81 -4.13
N ILE A 26 30.14 -61.66 -2.79
CA ILE A 26 31.15 -62.24 -1.87
C ILE A 26 32.53 -61.51 -1.96
N GLU A 27 33.12 -60.91 -0.92
CA GLU A 27 33.53 -61.56 0.32
C GLU A 27 33.59 -60.65 1.56
N THR A 28 33.16 -61.29 2.63
CA THR A 28 33.32 -60.98 4.05
C THR A 28 34.76 -60.72 4.47
N VAL A 29 35.02 -59.58 5.11
CA VAL A 29 36.05 -59.48 6.16
C VAL A 29 35.40 -58.86 7.39
N VAL A 30 34.95 -59.75 8.27
CA VAL A 30 34.70 -59.46 9.67
C VAL A 30 36.06 -59.20 10.32
N LYS A 31 36.34 -57.95 10.68
CA LYS A 31 37.26 -57.64 11.78
C LYS A 31 36.54 -56.78 12.79
N THR A 32 36.07 -57.47 13.81
CA THR A 32 35.70 -56.95 15.11
C THR A 32 36.93 -56.32 15.74
N GLU A 33 36.93 -55.00 15.96
CA GLU A 33 37.88 -54.38 16.88
C GLU A 33 37.20 -53.24 17.64
N ASN A 34 36.91 -53.58 18.90
CA ASN A 34 36.90 -52.75 20.10
C ASN A 34 36.08 -51.45 20.14
N GLN A 35 35.05 -51.55 20.99
CA GLN A 35 34.53 -50.50 21.85
C GLN A 35 35.61 -49.50 22.29
N GLU A 36 35.61 -48.32 21.68
CA GLU A 36 35.86 -47.09 22.42
C GLU A 36 34.53 -46.41 22.66
N THR A 37 34.27 -46.16 23.94
CA THR A 37 33.16 -45.37 24.43
C THR A 37 33.24 -43.99 23.78
N ASN A 38 32.48 -43.83 22.70
CA ASN A 38 32.17 -42.54 22.10
C ASN A 38 31.56 -41.67 23.21
N LYS A 39 32.41 -40.87 23.86
CA LYS A 39 31.96 -39.71 24.60
C LYS A 39 31.13 -38.95 23.58
N ILE A 40 29.82 -38.91 23.81
CA ILE A 40 28.89 -38.01 23.13
C ILE A 40 29.32 -36.62 23.61
N GLY A 41 30.42 -36.15 23.02
CA GLY A 41 30.84 -34.77 23.09
C GLY A 41 29.76 -34.04 22.35
N LEU A 42 28.79 -33.53 23.09
CA LEU A 42 28.02 -32.36 22.72
C LEU A 42 29.05 -31.25 22.49
N THR A 43 29.72 -31.28 21.34
CA THR A 43 30.51 -30.17 20.84
C THR A 43 29.52 -29.04 20.73
N GLN A 44 29.57 -28.14 21.71
CA GLN A 44 28.82 -26.89 21.73
C GLN A 44 28.80 -26.36 20.30
N PRO A 45 27.63 -26.21 19.66
CA PRO A 45 27.57 -25.69 18.31
C PRO A 45 28.31 -24.37 18.34
N LYS A 46 29.43 -24.30 17.61
CA LYS A 46 30.27 -23.11 17.52
C LYS A 46 29.53 -22.09 16.66
N PHE A 47 28.41 -21.61 17.20
CA PHE A 47 27.38 -20.85 16.52
C PHE A 47 27.90 -19.50 16.02
N TRP A 48 29.02 -19.04 16.60
CA TRP A 48 29.69 -17.80 16.26
C TRP A 48 31.02 -18.06 15.55
N SER A 49 30.95 -18.54 14.31
CA SER A 49 32.12 -18.51 13.44
C SER A 49 32.36 -17.06 12.98
N LYS A 50 33.62 -16.61 12.94
CA LYS A 50 34.00 -15.28 12.42
C LYS A 50 33.33 -14.90 11.07
N PRO A 51 33.16 -15.80 10.07
CA PRO A 51 32.47 -15.44 8.83
C PRO A 51 30.98 -15.11 9.04
N LEU A 52 30.30 -15.77 9.98
CA LEU A 52 28.88 -15.49 10.25
C LEU A 52 28.66 -14.07 10.74
N ILE A 53 29.53 -13.58 11.64
CA ILE A 53 29.47 -12.22 12.17
C ILE A 53 29.61 -11.20 11.03
N GLY A 54 30.52 -11.45 10.07
CA GLY A 54 30.70 -10.61 8.90
C GLY A 54 29.44 -10.53 8.03
N HIS A 55 28.75 -11.65 7.81
CA HIS A 55 27.49 -11.68 7.06
C HIS A 55 26.38 -10.91 7.77
N ILE A 56 26.21 -11.12 9.08
CA ILE A 56 25.20 -10.41 9.87
C ILE A 56 25.46 -8.90 9.85
N ALA A 57 26.72 -8.49 10.07
CA ALA A 57 27.08 -7.07 10.03
C ALA A 57 26.78 -6.44 8.66
N LEU A 58 27.16 -7.11 7.57
CA LEU A 58 26.88 -6.65 6.21
C LEU A 58 25.37 -6.54 5.94
N THR A 59 24.59 -7.55 6.31
CA THR A 59 23.14 -7.54 6.14
C THR A 59 22.49 -6.40 6.92
N SER A 60 22.91 -6.17 8.16
CA SER A 60 22.42 -5.04 8.97
C SER A 60 22.72 -3.69 8.34
N VAL A 61 23.92 -3.52 7.77
CA VAL A 61 24.29 -2.29 7.05
C VAL A 61 23.43 -2.10 5.81
N LEU A 62 23.18 -3.15 5.03
CA LEU A 62 22.31 -3.07 3.84
C LEU A 62 20.87 -2.69 4.20
N VAL A 63 20.31 -3.32 5.23
CA VAL A 63 18.95 -3.00 5.71
C VAL A 63 18.87 -1.54 6.18
N LEU A 64 19.90 -1.06 6.89
CA LEU A 64 19.97 0.32 7.32
C LEU A 64 20.03 1.28 6.12
N LEU A 65 20.87 1.00 5.12
CA LEU A 65 20.97 1.81 3.90
C LEU A 65 19.64 1.86 3.13
N ILE A 66 18.96 0.72 3.00
CA ILE A 66 17.63 0.64 2.38
C ILE A 66 16.63 1.48 3.17
N THR A 67 16.64 1.39 4.51
CA THR A 67 15.75 2.15 5.39
C THR A 67 16.00 3.65 5.25
N VAL A 68 17.26 4.08 5.26
CA VAL A 68 17.64 5.49 5.04
C VAL A 68 17.20 5.96 3.65
N GLY A 69 17.36 5.13 2.62
CA GLY A 69 16.87 5.40 1.27
C GLY A 69 15.36 5.64 1.24
N VAL A 70 14.57 4.81 1.91
CA VAL A 70 13.11 4.99 2.04
C VAL A 70 12.78 6.32 2.73
N ILE A 71 13.43 6.63 3.85
CA ILE A 71 13.19 7.88 4.61
C ILE A 71 13.53 9.10 3.75
N PHE A 72 14.69 9.08 3.08
CA PHE A 72 15.13 10.17 2.20
C PHE A 72 14.13 10.39 1.05
N LEU A 73 13.78 9.32 0.36
CA LEU A 73 12.85 9.37 -0.75
C LEU A 73 11.46 9.87 -0.27
N TYR A 74 10.99 9.43 0.90
CA TYR A 74 9.70 9.87 1.47
C TYR A 74 9.72 11.37 1.80
N SER A 75 10.80 11.84 2.40
CA SER A 75 11.03 13.26 2.69
C SER A 75 11.02 14.10 1.41
N LEU A 76 11.73 13.64 0.38
CA LEU A 76 11.79 14.30 -0.93
C LEU A 76 10.41 14.36 -1.61
N GLY A 77 9.65 13.26 -1.58
CA GLY A 77 8.30 13.20 -2.14
C GLY A 77 7.33 14.18 -1.46
N ASN A 78 7.40 14.26 -0.13
CA ASN A 78 6.59 15.21 0.64
C ASN A 78 6.96 16.66 0.34
N TYR A 79 8.26 16.96 0.25
CA TYR A 79 8.73 18.29 -0.12
C TYR A 79 8.22 18.73 -1.49
N GLN A 80 8.34 17.87 -2.51
CA GLN A 80 7.87 18.16 -3.86
C GLN A 80 6.35 18.31 -3.92
N THR A 81 5.63 17.45 -3.19
CA THR A 81 4.15 17.52 -3.15
C THR A 81 3.67 18.86 -2.59
N GLN A 82 4.25 19.30 -1.47
CA GLN A 82 3.87 20.59 -0.87
C GLN A 82 4.15 21.75 -1.83
N LYS A 83 5.23 21.67 -2.61
CA LYS A 83 5.60 22.72 -3.56
C LYS A 83 4.72 22.73 -4.81
N TRP A 84 4.29 21.57 -5.30
CA TRP A 84 3.64 21.45 -6.61
C TRP A 84 2.12 21.32 -6.55
N LEU A 85 1.59 20.63 -5.53
CA LEU A 85 0.17 20.26 -5.50
C LEU A 85 -0.66 21.11 -4.54
N LEU A 86 -0.05 21.86 -3.63
CA LEU A 86 -0.73 22.84 -2.80
C LEU A 86 -0.58 24.23 -3.43
N PRO A 87 -1.49 24.68 -4.31
CA PRO A 87 -1.56 26.11 -4.56
C PRO A 87 -1.88 26.81 -3.23
N PRO A 88 -1.38 28.04 -3.00
CA PRO A 88 -1.83 28.84 -1.88
C PRO A 88 -3.33 29.08 -2.06
N ARG A 89 -4.16 28.28 -1.38
CA ARG A 89 -5.59 28.54 -1.31
C ARG A 89 -5.74 29.70 -0.33
N ALA A 90 -5.84 30.91 -0.87
CA ALA A 90 -6.26 32.05 -0.07
C ALA A 90 -7.59 31.69 0.59
N PRO A 91 -7.75 31.90 1.91
CA PRO A 91 -9.06 31.83 2.53
C PRO A 91 -9.95 32.83 1.77
N VAL A 92 -11.01 32.31 1.13
CA VAL A 92 -12.03 33.20 0.57
C VAL A 92 -12.76 33.76 1.78
N ALA A 93 -12.54 35.04 2.07
CA ALA A 93 -13.29 35.72 3.11
C ALA A 93 -14.74 35.82 2.61
N TYR A 94 -15.63 35.03 3.23
CA TYR A 94 -17.06 35.08 2.95
C TYR A 94 -17.64 36.30 3.67
N THR A 95 -17.53 37.48 3.05
CA THR A 95 -18.08 38.74 3.59
C THR A 95 -19.47 39.08 3.07
N GLU A 96 -20.01 38.34 2.11
CA GLU A 96 -21.36 38.57 1.59
C GLU A 96 -22.36 37.66 2.29
N THR A 97 -23.09 38.23 3.24
CA THR A 97 -24.33 37.66 3.75
C THR A 97 -25.40 37.76 2.67
N ILE A 98 -26.08 36.66 2.36
CA ILE A 98 -27.35 36.75 1.62
C ILE A 98 -28.27 37.61 2.48
N ALA A 99 -28.65 38.78 1.97
CA ALA A 99 -29.32 39.84 2.73
C ALA A 99 -30.65 39.41 3.41
N GLU A 100 -31.16 38.23 3.08
CA GLU A 100 -32.45 37.69 3.54
C GLU A 100 -32.35 36.37 4.33
N ALA A 101 -31.17 35.80 4.54
CA ALA A 101 -31.03 34.54 5.28
C ALA A 101 -31.21 34.73 6.79
N ALA A 102 -31.95 33.84 7.45
CA ALA A 102 -32.12 33.89 8.90
C ALA A 102 -30.78 33.63 9.62
N PRO A 103 -30.53 34.20 10.82
CA PRO A 103 -29.24 34.04 11.52
C PRO A 103 -28.82 32.57 11.71
N LEU A 104 -29.77 31.69 12.04
CA LEU A 104 -29.52 30.25 12.21
C LEU A 104 -29.14 29.56 10.88
N GLU A 105 -29.69 30.03 9.75
CA GLU A 105 -29.33 29.49 8.43
C GLU A 105 -27.91 29.90 8.03
N GLN A 106 -27.52 31.13 8.38
CA GLN A 106 -26.16 31.64 8.16
C GLN A 106 -25.11 30.87 9.00
N GLU A 107 -25.44 30.56 10.26
CA GLU A 107 -24.59 29.73 11.11
C GLU A 107 -24.46 28.31 10.53
N ARG A 108 -25.57 27.68 10.15
CA ARG A 108 -25.58 26.33 9.61
C ARG A 108 -24.78 26.20 8.31
N ILE A 109 -24.92 27.14 7.38
CA ILE A 109 -24.17 27.10 6.11
C ILE A 109 -22.68 27.33 6.34
N SER A 110 -22.31 28.18 7.31
CA SER A 110 -20.91 28.39 7.71
C SER A 110 -20.29 27.08 8.23
N ASP A 111 -20.99 26.35 9.09
CA ASP A 111 -20.53 25.05 9.60
C ASP A 111 -20.36 24.03 8.46
N GLN A 112 -21.32 23.96 7.54
CA GLN A 112 -21.24 23.08 6.37
C GLN A 112 -20.04 23.42 5.47
N ILE A 113 -19.73 24.71 5.27
CA ILE A 113 -18.55 25.15 4.50
C ILE A 113 -17.26 24.70 5.18
N GLN A 114 -17.15 24.89 6.49
CA GLN A 114 -15.96 24.44 7.24
C GLN A 114 -15.80 22.92 7.16
N GLU A 115 -16.89 22.18 7.26
CA GLU A 115 -16.89 20.73 7.12
C GLU A 115 -16.46 20.29 5.71
N ILE A 116 -17.03 20.88 4.65
CA ILE A 116 -16.64 20.62 3.26
C ILE A 116 -15.14 20.87 3.07
N GLN A 117 -14.63 22.00 3.57
CA GLN A 117 -13.22 22.35 3.47
C GLN A 117 -12.31 21.37 4.23
N ALA A 118 -12.68 20.98 5.44
CA ALA A 118 -11.93 20.02 6.24
C ALA A 118 -11.89 18.64 5.57
N ARG A 119 -13.01 18.19 5.00
CA ARG A 119 -13.12 16.89 4.32
C ARG A 119 -12.38 16.88 2.97
N ASP A 120 -12.49 17.94 2.16
CA ASP A 120 -11.67 18.18 0.96
C ASP A 120 -10.18 18.03 1.29
N GLN A 121 -9.68 18.80 2.27
CA GLN A 121 -8.27 18.79 2.64
C GLN A 121 -7.81 17.41 3.13
N ARG A 122 -8.67 16.69 3.86
CA ARG A 122 -8.38 15.32 4.31
C ARG A 122 -8.18 14.39 3.11
N HIS A 123 -9.11 14.38 2.15
CA HIS A 123 -9.01 13.51 0.98
C HIS A 123 -7.82 13.89 0.09
N PHE A 124 -7.52 15.17 -0.05
CA PHE A 124 -6.32 15.63 -0.74
C PHE A 124 -5.03 15.12 -0.08
N LYS A 125 -4.93 15.24 1.25
CA LYS A 125 -3.78 14.73 2.03
C LYS A 125 -3.65 13.21 1.91
N MET A 126 -4.76 12.47 1.97
CA MET A 126 -4.77 11.02 1.82
C MET A 126 -4.36 10.59 0.40
N MET A 127 -4.91 11.24 -0.64
CA MET A 127 -4.51 11.01 -2.03
C MET A 127 -3.01 11.21 -2.21
N THR A 128 -2.48 12.33 -1.72
CA THR A 128 -1.05 12.66 -1.72
C THR A 128 -0.21 11.59 -1.01
N PHE A 129 -0.65 11.16 0.17
CA PHE A 129 0.05 10.16 0.96
C PHE A 129 0.17 8.85 0.19
N PHE A 130 -0.93 8.33 -0.38
CA PHE A 130 -0.89 7.10 -1.15
C PHE A 130 -0.10 7.24 -2.46
N TYR A 131 -0.21 8.40 -3.12
CA TYR A 131 0.57 8.70 -4.32
C TYR A 131 2.07 8.66 -4.02
N ASN A 132 2.53 9.34 -2.97
CA ASN A 132 3.95 9.32 -2.59
C ASN A 132 4.41 7.90 -2.26
N ASN A 133 3.67 7.16 -1.43
CA ASN A 133 4.04 5.78 -1.08
C ASN A 133 4.05 4.84 -2.30
N TYR A 134 3.16 5.04 -3.27
CA TYR A 134 3.14 4.27 -4.52
C TYR A 134 4.42 4.46 -5.32
N TYR A 135 4.81 5.71 -5.61
CA TYR A 135 6.03 5.99 -6.37
C TYR A 135 7.30 5.62 -5.61
N MET A 136 7.32 5.83 -4.28
CA MET A 136 8.38 5.34 -3.40
C MET A 136 8.65 3.85 -3.58
N SER A 137 7.59 3.05 -3.44
CA SER A 137 7.66 1.61 -3.56
C SER A 137 8.21 1.21 -4.93
N LYS A 138 7.71 1.80 -6.02
CA LYS A 138 8.21 1.51 -7.37
C LYS A 138 9.68 1.86 -7.55
N LEU A 139 10.12 3.03 -7.09
CA LEU A 139 11.53 3.44 -7.16
C LEU A 139 12.43 2.51 -6.36
N MET A 140 12.02 2.11 -5.15
CA MET A 140 12.76 1.15 -4.33
C MET A 140 12.84 -0.22 -4.99
N THR A 141 11.74 -0.71 -5.59
CA THR A 141 11.73 -1.96 -6.36
C THR A 141 12.73 -1.90 -7.51
N TYR A 142 12.72 -0.86 -8.34
CA TYR A 142 13.65 -0.76 -9.46
C TYR A 142 15.10 -0.61 -8.99
N GLY A 143 15.36 0.22 -7.98
CA GLY A 143 16.70 0.40 -7.44
C GLY A 143 17.29 -0.90 -6.88
N THR A 144 16.52 -1.63 -6.08
CA THR A 144 16.96 -2.91 -5.51
C THR A 144 17.05 -4.02 -6.56
N ALA A 145 16.15 -4.05 -7.55
CA ALA A 145 16.21 -5.01 -8.66
C ALA A 145 17.44 -4.81 -9.56
N ILE A 146 17.86 -3.56 -9.82
CA ILE A 146 19.08 -3.27 -10.58
C ILE A 146 20.31 -3.82 -9.84
N VAL A 147 20.42 -3.55 -8.53
CA VAL A 147 21.52 -4.08 -7.71
C VAL A 147 21.48 -5.62 -7.69
N ALA A 148 20.31 -6.22 -7.55
CA ALA A 148 20.12 -7.67 -7.62
C ALA A 148 20.62 -8.24 -8.95
N GLY A 149 20.25 -7.61 -10.08
CA GLY A 149 20.67 -8.01 -11.41
C GLY A 149 22.18 -7.97 -11.60
N ILE A 150 22.85 -6.93 -11.11
CA ILE A 150 24.31 -6.81 -11.17
C ILE A 150 24.97 -7.94 -10.37
N CYS A 151 24.51 -8.22 -9.14
CA CYS A 151 25.04 -9.33 -8.35
C CYS A 151 24.79 -10.68 -9.04
N LEU A 152 23.61 -10.88 -9.62
CA LEU A 152 23.26 -12.09 -10.34
C LEU A 152 24.18 -12.32 -11.55
N LEU A 153 24.56 -11.27 -12.29
CA LEU A 153 25.52 -11.38 -13.38
C LEU A 153 26.89 -11.91 -12.92
N PHE A 154 27.39 -11.41 -11.78
CA PHE A 154 28.63 -11.93 -11.19
C PHE A 154 28.50 -13.39 -10.75
N ILE A 155 27.36 -13.75 -10.14
CA ILE A 155 27.07 -15.11 -9.70
C ILE A 155 26.98 -16.07 -10.89
N ILE A 156 26.30 -15.69 -11.97
CA ILE A 156 26.19 -16.52 -13.18
C ILE A 156 27.56 -16.72 -13.83
N ARG A 157 28.37 -15.66 -13.92
CA ARG A 157 29.68 -15.72 -14.57
C ARG A 157 30.69 -16.57 -13.80
N ALA A 158 30.74 -16.46 -12.49
CA ALA A 158 31.69 -17.21 -11.67
C ALA A 158 31.14 -18.57 -11.20
N GLY A 159 29.82 -18.73 -11.15
CA GLY A 159 29.14 -19.86 -10.52
C GLY A 159 28.88 -19.63 -9.02
N TRP A 160 27.84 -20.28 -8.49
CA TRP A 160 27.42 -20.14 -7.09
C TRP A 160 28.50 -20.53 -6.07
N ASN A 161 29.28 -21.57 -6.36
CA ASN A 161 30.30 -22.07 -5.41
C ASN A 161 31.61 -21.27 -5.44
N SER A 162 31.89 -20.57 -6.54
CA SER A 162 33.13 -19.82 -6.74
C SER A 162 32.96 -18.31 -6.51
N THR A 163 31.72 -17.84 -6.41
CA THR A 163 31.43 -16.43 -6.11
C THR A 163 31.72 -16.11 -4.64
N HIS A 164 32.24 -14.91 -4.38
CA HIS A 164 32.48 -14.44 -3.02
C HIS A 164 31.16 -14.46 -2.19
N PRO A 165 31.13 -15.10 -1.00
CA PRO A 165 29.90 -15.25 -0.20
C PRO A 165 29.16 -13.94 0.09
N TYR A 166 29.87 -12.84 0.32
CA TYR A 166 29.25 -11.52 0.48
C TYR A 166 28.43 -11.04 -0.72
N VAL A 167 28.82 -11.35 -1.96
CA VAL A 167 28.04 -10.98 -3.16
C VAL A 167 26.72 -11.74 -3.20
N ILE A 168 26.74 -13.02 -2.83
CA ILE A 168 25.55 -13.85 -2.68
C ILE A 168 24.64 -13.28 -1.58
N ASN A 169 25.21 -12.88 -0.44
CA ASN A 169 24.45 -12.27 0.64
C ASN A 169 23.75 -10.96 0.20
N ILE A 170 24.50 -10.06 -0.46
CA ILE A 170 23.93 -8.83 -1.02
C ILE A 170 22.77 -9.18 -1.94
N PHE A 171 22.99 -10.08 -2.90
CA PHE A 171 21.97 -10.53 -3.85
C PHE A 171 20.68 -10.99 -3.17
N VAL A 172 20.76 -11.82 -2.13
CA VAL A 172 19.58 -12.32 -1.41
C VAL A 172 18.83 -11.17 -0.74
N VAL A 173 19.53 -10.29 -0.02
CA VAL A 173 18.91 -9.17 0.72
C VAL A 173 18.22 -8.20 -0.24
N VAL A 174 18.89 -7.79 -1.32
CA VAL A 174 18.32 -6.83 -2.27
C VAL A 174 17.18 -7.45 -3.10
N SER A 175 17.24 -8.75 -3.42
CA SER A 175 16.15 -9.45 -4.11
C SER A 175 14.90 -9.56 -3.23
N ALA A 176 15.07 -9.94 -1.96
CA ALA A 176 13.97 -9.96 -0.99
C ALA A 176 13.34 -8.57 -0.83
N SER A 177 14.18 -7.53 -0.79
CA SER A 177 13.72 -6.13 -0.72
C SER A 177 12.95 -5.73 -1.98
N ALA A 178 13.42 -6.08 -3.18
CA ALA A 178 12.75 -5.79 -4.44
C ALA A 178 11.35 -6.42 -4.49
N ILE A 179 11.25 -7.69 -4.06
CA ILE A 179 9.96 -8.40 -3.95
C ILE A 179 9.06 -7.72 -2.93
N MET A 180 9.57 -7.40 -1.73
CA MET A 180 8.80 -6.73 -0.69
C MET A 180 8.23 -5.40 -1.20
N PHE A 181 9.08 -4.50 -1.68
CA PHE A 181 8.63 -3.20 -2.19
C PHE A 181 7.74 -3.33 -3.41
N GLY A 182 7.97 -4.34 -4.28
CA GLY A 182 7.18 -4.55 -5.49
C GLY A 182 5.73 -4.94 -5.19
N ASN A 183 5.50 -5.62 -4.05
CA ASN A 183 4.19 -6.06 -3.62
C ASN A 183 3.44 -5.06 -2.73
N LEU A 184 4.12 -4.06 -2.14
CA LEU A 184 3.47 -3.04 -1.29
C LEU A 184 2.27 -2.35 -1.97
N PRO A 185 2.32 -1.91 -3.25
CA PRO A 185 1.20 -1.23 -3.88
C PRO A 185 -0.06 -2.08 -3.94
N GLY A 186 0.10 -3.37 -4.21
CA GLY A 186 -1.00 -4.33 -4.25
C GLY A 186 -1.53 -4.65 -2.87
N LEU A 187 -0.64 -4.95 -1.91
CA LEU A 187 -1.02 -5.27 -0.52
C LEU A 187 -1.80 -4.13 0.14
N PHE A 188 -1.39 -2.89 -0.13
CA PHE A 188 -1.97 -1.70 0.48
C PHE A 188 -3.01 -1.01 -0.42
N ARG A 189 -3.25 -1.56 -1.63
CA ARG A 189 -4.18 -1.03 -2.64
C ARG A 189 -4.03 0.48 -2.85
N TYR A 190 -2.78 0.90 -3.09
CA TYR A 190 -2.45 2.31 -3.23
C TYR A 190 -3.19 2.96 -4.40
N GLU A 191 -3.28 2.28 -5.55
CA GLU A 191 -3.95 2.79 -6.76
C GLU A 191 -5.44 3.06 -6.50
N ASP A 192 -6.15 2.10 -5.92
CA ASP A 192 -7.56 2.27 -5.54
C ASP A 192 -7.73 3.42 -4.54
N SER A 193 -6.84 3.52 -3.56
CA SER A 193 -6.90 4.58 -2.55
C SER A 193 -6.65 5.96 -3.16
N ILE A 194 -5.73 6.07 -4.13
CA ILE A 194 -5.48 7.30 -4.90
C ILE A 194 -6.74 7.68 -5.69
N VAL A 195 -7.29 6.76 -6.48
CA VAL A 195 -8.46 7.01 -7.34
C VAL A 195 -9.68 7.41 -6.51
N ASN A 196 -9.97 6.68 -5.44
CA ASN A 196 -11.13 6.96 -4.59
C ASN A 196 -10.99 8.29 -3.84
N ASN A 197 -9.83 8.59 -3.25
CA ASN A 197 -9.61 9.88 -2.58
C ASN A 197 -9.60 11.05 -3.56
N LYS A 198 -9.06 10.86 -4.78
CA LYS A 198 -9.15 11.85 -5.86
C LYS A 198 -10.61 12.16 -6.21
N GLN A 199 -11.45 11.13 -6.37
CA GLN A 199 -12.85 11.33 -6.69
C GLN A 199 -13.59 12.08 -5.58
N LEU A 200 -13.41 11.70 -4.31
CA LEU A 200 -14.03 12.41 -3.20
C LEU A 200 -13.54 13.85 -3.09
N TYR A 201 -12.24 14.09 -3.27
CA TYR A 201 -11.68 15.44 -3.32
C TYR A 201 -12.36 16.29 -4.40
N LEU A 202 -12.51 15.78 -5.62
CA LEU A 202 -13.18 16.50 -6.70
C LEU A 202 -14.67 16.74 -6.41
N ASN A 203 -15.35 15.77 -5.81
CA ASN A 203 -16.76 15.93 -5.41
C ASN A 203 -16.92 17.03 -4.34
N TYR A 204 -16.05 17.05 -3.32
CA TYR A 204 -16.08 18.11 -2.30
C TYR A 204 -15.69 19.48 -2.88
N ALA A 205 -14.74 19.54 -3.81
CA ALA A 205 -14.39 20.78 -4.50
C ALA A 205 -15.58 21.30 -5.35
N SER A 206 -16.32 20.40 -6.01
CA SER A 206 -17.54 20.74 -6.74
C SER A 206 -18.62 21.26 -5.79
N LEU A 207 -18.88 20.57 -4.69
CA LEU A 207 -19.86 20.98 -3.68
C LEU A 207 -19.51 22.33 -3.06
N LYS A 208 -18.22 22.58 -2.82
CA LYS A 208 -17.74 23.90 -2.35
C LYS A 208 -18.02 24.99 -3.38
N ASN A 209 -17.79 24.75 -4.66
CA ASN A 209 -18.06 25.72 -5.72
C ASN A 209 -19.56 26.00 -5.87
N GLU A 210 -20.39 24.96 -5.72
CA GLU A 210 -21.84 25.09 -5.68
C GLU A 210 -22.29 25.98 -4.52
N VAL A 211 -21.83 25.70 -3.29
CA VAL A 211 -22.14 26.54 -2.11
C VAL A 211 -21.68 27.97 -2.33
N ASN A 212 -20.45 28.19 -2.82
CA ASN A 212 -19.94 29.52 -3.10
C ASN A 212 -20.80 30.26 -4.15
N SER A 213 -21.25 29.56 -5.19
CA SER A 213 -22.08 30.16 -6.24
C SER A 213 -23.46 30.50 -5.73
N TYR A 214 -24.06 29.61 -4.93
CA TYR A 214 -25.34 29.83 -4.28
C TYR A 214 -25.30 31.04 -3.34
N LEU A 215 -24.24 31.19 -2.54
CA LEU A 215 -24.08 32.33 -1.64
C LEU A 215 -24.05 33.69 -2.35
N VAL A 216 -23.62 33.73 -3.61
CA VAL A 216 -23.57 34.96 -4.42
C VAL A 216 -24.86 35.18 -5.23
N THR A 217 -25.44 34.10 -5.75
CA THR A 217 -26.52 34.19 -6.75
C THR A 217 -27.91 33.88 -6.20
N GLY A 218 -28.01 33.19 -5.06
CA GLY A 218 -29.26 32.61 -4.56
C GLY A 218 -29.83 31.50 -5.46
N GLN A 219 -29.03 30.98 -6.41
CA GLN A 219 -29.44 30.00 -7.41
C GLN A 219 -28.71 28.67 -7.21
N ASP A 220 -29.39 27.57 -7.54
CA ASP A 220 -28.78 26.23 -7.57
C ASP A 220 -27.86 26.04 -8.79
N ILE A 221 -27.24 24.86 -8.91
CA ILE A 221 -26.35 24.51 -10.04
C ILE A 221 -27.03 24.52 -11.41
N HIS A 222 -28.35 24.55 -11.46
CA HIS A 222 -29.15 24.62 -12.69
C HIS A 222 -29.62 26.05 -12.98
N GLY A 223 -29.25 27.03 -12.15
CA GLY A 223 -29.65 28.42 -12.27
C GLY A 223 -31.05 28.72 -11.75
N ASN A 224 -31.67 27.78 -11.03
CA ASN A 224 -33.00 28.01 -10.46
C ASN A 224 -32.87 28.68 -9.09
N PRO A 225 -33.67 29.74 -8.81
CA PRO A 225 -33.74 30.32 -7.48
C PRO A 225 -34.17 29.27 -6.44
N ARG A 226 -33.49 29.25 -5.29
CA ARG A 226 -33.79 28.30 -4.21
C ARG A 226 -33.66 28.97 -2.85
N GLU A 227 -34.62 28.76 -1.96
CA GLU A 227 -34.52 29.28 -0.58
C GLU A 227 -33.41 28.56 0.22
N MET A 228 -32.77 29.30 1.14
CA MET A 228 -31.62 28.84 1.92
C MET A 228 -31.91 27.54 2.67
N LYS A 229 -33.05 27.43 3.36
CA LYS A 229 -33.46 26.20 4.06
C LYS A 229 -33.44 24.94 3.19
N TYR A 230 -33.87 25.05 1.93
CA TYR A 230 -33.89 23.91 1.01
C TYR A 230 -32.50 23.61 0.48
N PHE A 231 -31.68 24.64 0.30
CA PHE A 231 -30.28 24.49 -0.08
C PHE A 231 -29.47 23.81 1.05
N ILE A 232 -29.62 24.23 2.31
CA ILE A 232 -28.99 23.60 3.48
C ILE A 232 -29.29 22.09 3.54
N ASN A 233 -30.56 21.71 3.37
CA ASN A 233 -30.96 20.30 3.35
C ASN A 233 -30.32 19.53 2.19
N HIS A 234 -30.15 20.17 1.03
CA HIS A 234 -29.44 19.58 -0.10
C HIS A 234 -27.96 19.35 0.21
N ILE A 235 -27.29 20.31 0.84
CA ILE A 235 -25.89 20.16 1.28
C ILE A 235 -25.75 19.04 2.31
N ASP A 236 -26.68 18.91 3.26
CA ASP A 236 -26.68 17.80 4.22
C ASP A 236 -26.81 16.43 3.54
N GLN A 237 -27.65 16.32 2.51
CA GLN A 237 -27.78 15.10 1.71
C GLN A 237 -26.49 14.76 0.96
N GLU A 238 -25.86 15.75 0.33
CA GLU A 238 -24.59 15.55 -0.38
C GLU A 238 -23.44 15.23 0.58
N LEU A 239 -23.36 15.90 1.73
CA LEU A 239 -22.38 15.60 2.78
C LEU A 239 -22.53 14.18 3.32
N SER A 240 -23.77 13.71 3.49
CA SER A 240 -24.08 12.33 3.88
C SER A 240 -23.68 11.34 2.79
N ARG A 241 -24.04 11.60 1.52
CA ARG A 241 -23.69 10.76 0.36
C ARG A 241 -22.18 10.62 0.18
N LEU A 242 -21.43 11.69 0.40
CA LEU A 242 -19.97 11.75 0.28
C LEU A 242 -19.23 11.25 1.51
N ASN A 243 -19.92 10.92 2.62
CA ASN A 243 -19.32 10.46 3.86
C ASN A 243 -18.79 9.02 3.75
N GLN A 244 -17.74 8.83 2.96
CA GLN A 244 -17.11 7.54 2.71
C GLN A 244 -15.66 7.58 3.20
N LEU A 245 -15.20 6.46 3.76
CA LEU A 245 -13.80 6.25 4.14
C LEU A 245 -13.10 5.40 3.05
N PRO A 246 -12.48 6.01 2.03
CA PRO A 246 -11.83 5.30 0.93
C PRO A 246 -10.46 4.77 1.36
N ILE A 247 -10.45 3.75 2.21
CA ILE A 247 -9.23 3.06 2.59
C ILE A 247 -9.24 1.68 1.94
N GLY A 248 -8.21 1.39 1.14
CA GLY A 248 -8.11 0.17 0.36
C GLY A 248 -7.89 -1.10 1.20
N PHE A 249 -7.40 -0.96 2.44
CA PHE A 249 -7.21 -2.09 3.35
C PHE A 249 -8.54 -2.79 3.64
N GLU A 250 -8.73 -3.95 3.01
CA GLU A 250 -9.63 -5.04 3.39
C GLU A 250 -10.97 -4.61 4.06
N ARG A 251 -11.91 -4.09 3.24
CA ARG A 251 -13.30 -3.82 3.67
C ARG A 251 -14.01 -5.06 4.23
N THR A 252 -13.54 -6.27 3.91
CA THR A 252 -14.16 -7.53 4.35
C THR A 252 -14.12 -7.77 5.86
N ARG A 253 -13.42 -6.95 6.65
CA ARG A 253 -13.53 -6.97 8.13
C ARG A 253 -14.27 -5.78 8.76
N LEU A 254 -14.64 -4.77 7.97
CA LEU A 254 -15.38 -3.60 8.45
C LEU A 254 -16.81 -3.52 7.89
N LEU A 255 -17.28 -4.56 7.18
CA LEU A 255 -18.67 -4.75 6.81
C LEU A 255 -19.49 -5.10 8.05
N ASP A 256 -19.88 -4.06 8.79
CA ASP A 256 -21.23 -3.77 9.27
C ASP A 256 -21.12 -2.79 10.43
N TYR A 257 -21.15 -1.50 10.12
CA TYR A 257 -21.78 -0.52 11.02
C TYR A 257 -23.17 -0.25 10.44
N PRO A 258 -24.17 -1.11 10.72
CA PRO A 258 -25.54 -0.77 10.37
C PRO A 258 -25.97 0.33 11.32
N ASN A 259 -26.27 1.52 10.80
CA ASN A 259 -27.19 2.52 11.37
C ASN A 259 -27.48 2.45 12.89
N LEU A 260 -26.46 2.49 13.74
CA LEU A 260 -26.64 2.47 15.21
C LEU A 260 -27.28 3.75 15.76
N TYR A 261 -27.58 4.72 14.90
CA TYR A 261 -28.28 5.96 15.26
C TYR A 261 -29.78 5.97 14.95
N SER A 262 -30.38 4.90 14.41
CA SER A 262 -31.82 4.93 14.06
C SER A 262 -32.78 4.30 15.08
N SER A 263 -32.31 3.71 16.19
CA SER A 263 -33.19 2.99 17.13
C SER A 263 -33.25 3.53 18.56
N SER A 264 -32.61 4.67 18.90
CA SER A 264 -32.66 5.21 20.28
C SER A 264 -33.69 6.32 20.52
N GLN A 265 -34.63 6.57 19.60
CA GLN A 265 -35.67 7.60 19.76
C GLN A 265 -37.11 7.12 19.61
N LEU A 266 -37.37 5.81 19.67
CA LEU A 266 -38.75 5.28 19.60
C LEU A 266 -39.19 4.49 20.84
N ASP A 267 -38.54 4.71 21.99
CA ASP A 267 -38.96 4.08 23.26
C ASP A 267 -38.82 5.02 24.49
N GLN A 268 -39.13 6.30 24.32
CA GLN A 268 -39.45 7.19 25.45
C GLN A 268 -40.83 7.85 25.28
N GLY A 269 -41.78 7.07 24.77
CA GLY A 269 -43.19 7.32 24.98
C GLY A 269 -43.66 6.56 26.21
N LEU A 270 -43.40 7.11 27.41
CA LEU A 270 -44.20 7.01 28.64
C LEU A 270 -43.69 8.03 29.66
#